data_AF-A0A221W363-F1
#
_entry.id   AF-A0A221W363-F1
#
_cell.length_a   1.000
_cell.length_b   1.000
_cell.length_c   1.000
_cell.angle_alpha   90.00
_cell.angle_beta   90.00
_cell.angle_gamma   90.00
#
_symmetry.space_group_name_H-M   'P 1'
#
loop_
_entity.id
_entity.type
_entity.pdbx_description
1 polymer ?
#
loop_
_entity_poly.entity_id
_entity_poly.type
_entity_poly.pdbx_seq_one_letter_code
_entity_poly.pdbx_strand_id
1 'polypeptide(L)'
;MTSSSGRTRVRDTGRSAVTRRVDLGAVRFRLRMNWLRRIMLTLTGSTPRSCRVDVGLHQVVIRAGRFFRTAFPLRSVSSVIVLPHHRVPGADVGPDGVRLLGARTALVQILLEAPAHARRLGKRIAVRRVTLSVDDPSLLMTVLSNRGHRRAGRRAITR
;
A
#
# COMPACT_ATOMS: atom_id res chain seq x y z
N MET A 1 -19.61 -14.67 55.50
CA MET A 1 -18.31 -13.96 55.47
C MET A 1 -17.37 -14.76 54.59
N THR A 2 -17.35 -14.47 53.28
CA THR A 2 -16.19 -13.87 52.54
C THR A 2 -14.92 -14.73 52.66
N SER A 3 -14.39 -15.36 51.60
CA SER A 3 -13.84 -14.65 50.44
C SER A 3 -13.67 -15.52 49.19
N SER A 4 -13.88 -14.84 48.07
CA SER A 4 -13.54 -15.16 46.69
C SER A 4 -12.05 -15.40 46.44
N SER A 5 -11.71 -16.31 45.52
CA SER A 5 -10.51 -16.15 44.70
C SER A 5 -10.74 -16.73 43.31
N GLY A 6 -11.06 -15.82 42.38
CA GLY A 6 -11.29 -16.08 40.98
C GLY A 6 -9.98 -16.41 40.25
N ARG A 7 -9.95 -17.58 39.61
CA ARG A 7 -8.82 -18.05 38.81
C ARG A 7 -9.00 -17.59 37.36
N THR A 8 -8.62 -16.33 37.08
CA THR A 8 -8.65 -15.78 35.72
C THR A 8 -7.45 -16.31 34.94
N ARG A 9 -7.64 -17.39 34.17
CA ARG A 9 -6.64 -17.84 33.18
C ARG A 9 -6.65 -16.92 31.97
N VAL A 10 -5.65 -16.05 31.96
CA VAL A 10 -4.95 -15.43 30.83
C VAL A 10 -5.39 -15.97 29.47
N ARG A 11 -6.22 -15.18 28.76
CA ARG A 11 -6.40 -15.32 27.31
C ARG A 11 -5.11 -14.85 26.63
N ASP A 12 -4.42 -15.82 26.09
CA ASP A 12 -3.36 -15.70 25.10
C ASP A 12 -3.73 -14.65 24.04
N THR A 13 -3.09 -13.48 24.13
CA THR A 13 -3.22 -12.37 23.17
C THR A 13 -2.01 -12.38 22.24
N GLY A 14 -1.66 -13.56 21.70
CA GLY A 14 -0.71 -13.74 20.59
C GLY A 14 -1.18 -13.18 19.24
N ARG A 15 -1.83 -12.01 19.21
CA ARG A 15 -2.42 -11.47 17.97
C ARG A 15 -2.42 -9.94 17.90
N SER A 16 -1.29 -9.24 18.09
CA SER A 16 -1.22 -7.80 17.72
C SER A 16 0.17 -7.17 17.54
N ALA A 17 1.25 -7.93 17.39
CA ALA A 17 2.58 -7.34 17.15
C ALA A 17 2.90 -6.98 15.67
N VAL A 18 1.92 -7.04 14.76
CA VAL A 18 2.12 -6.73 13.32
C VAL A 18 1.89 -5.24 13.00
N THR A 19 1.58 -4.40 13.99
CA THR A 19 0.95 -3.08 13.69
C THR A 19 1.84 -1.84 13.87
N ARG A 20 3.06 -1.90 14.41
CA ARG A 20 3.91 -0.68 14.51
C ARG A 20 5.40 -0.93 14.30
N ARG A 21 5.77 -1.22 13.05
CA ARG A 21 7.00 -0.65 12.48
C ARG A 21 6.58 0.41 11.46
N VAL A 22 6.11 1.54 11.97
CA VAL A 22 6.06 2.76 11.17
C VAL A 22 7.52 3.17 11.03
N ASP A 23 8.14 2.78 9.91
CA ASP A 23 9.51 3.17 9.56
C ASP A 23 9.65 4.68 9.77
N LEU A 24 10.52 5.09 10.69
CA LEU A 24 10.85 6.49 10.99
C LEU A 24 11.47 7.24 9.78
N GLY A 25 11.70 6.56 8.65
CA GLY A 25 12.12 7.12 7.37
C GLY A 25 11.16 6.86 6.20
N ALA A 26 9.89 6.56 6.48
CA ALA A 26 8.90 6.28 5.45
C ALA A 26 8.48 7.56 4.70
N VAL A 27 8.67 7.59 3.37
CA VAL A 27 8.18 8.67 2.51
C VAL A 27 6.70 8.41 2.25
N ARG A 28 5.86 9.43 2.46
CA ARG A 28 4.41 9.32 2.35
C ARG A 28 3.91 10.08 1.14
N PHE A 29 3.14 9.39 0.30
CA PHE A 29 2.50 9.97 -0.87
C PHE A 29 0.99 9.87 -0.69
N ARG A 30 0.28 10.99 -0.85
CA ARG A 30 -1.19 10.97 -0.83
C ARG A 30 -1.69 10.49 -2.18
N LEU A 31 -2.76 9.69 -2.14
CA LEU A 31 -3.45 9.30 -3.36
C LEU A 31 -4.26 10.50 -3.86
N ARG A 32 -4.10 10.87 -5.12
CA ARG A 32 -4.95 11.86 -5.76
C ARG A 32 -6.33 11.29 -5.94
N MET A 33 -7.36 12.07 -5.61
CA MET A 33 -8.76 11.65 -5.58
C MET A 33 -9.69 12.71 -6.14
N ASN A 34 -10.49 12.29 -7.14
CA ASN A 34 -11.52 13.04 -7.81
C ASN A 34 -12.66 13.23 -6.84
N TRP A 35 -13.39 14.30 -7.05
CA TRP A 35 -14.50 14.70 -6.19
C TRP A 35 -15.50 13.55 -5.95
N LEU A 36 -15.93 12.85 -7.00
CA LEU A 36 -16.80 11.67 -6.90
C LEU A 36 -16.25 10.57 -5.98
N ARG A 37 -14.95 10.28 -6.04
CA ARG A 37 -14.32 9.28 -5.16
C ARG A 37 -14.20 9.78 -3.73
N ARG A 38 -13.95 11.07 -3.51
CA ARG A 38 -13.96 11.66 -2.16
C ARG A 38 -15.33 11.51 -1.51
N ILE A 39 -16.41 11.71 -2.27
CA ILE A 39 -17.77 11.47 -1.80
C ILE A 39 -17.97 9.99 -1.46
N MET A 40 -17.65 9.07 -2.37
CA MET A 40 -17.80 7.62 -2.08
C MET A 40 -17.00 7.16 -0.87
N LEU A 41 -15.79 7.68 -0.66
CA LEU A 41 -15.01 7.40 0.54
C LEU A 41 -15.74 7.89 1.79
N THR A 42 -16.20 9.14 1.76
CA THR A 42 -16.91 9.76 2.88
C THR A 42 -18.18 8.97 3.23
N LEU A 43 -18.97 8.59 2.24
CA LEU A 43 -20.19 7.77 2.39
C LEU A 43 -19.91 6.38 2.99
N THR A 44 -18.72 5.83 2.78
CA THR A 44 -18.33 4.51 3.32
C THR A 44 -17.51 4.60 4.60
N GLY A 45 -17.49 5.77 5.25
CA GLY A 45 -16.75 6.02 6.49
C GLY A 45 -15.22 5.98 6.31
N SER A 46 -14.73 6.13 5.08
CA SER A 46 -13.31 6.28 4.76
C SER A 46 -13.00 7.75 4.50
N THR A 47 -11.93 8.29 5.08
CA THR A 47 -11.52 9.67 4.77
C THR A 47 -10.48 9.68 3.65
N PRO A 48 -10.41 10.73 2.81
CA PRO A 48 -9.30 10.89 1.86
C PRO A 48 -7.92 10.85 2.53
N ARG A 49 -7.82 11.27 3.80
CA ARG A 49 -6.60 11.16 4.62
C ARG A 49 -6.14 9.72 4.89
N SER A 50 -7.05 8.76 4.82
CA SER A 50 -6.73 7.33 4.95
C SER A 50 -6.18 6.70 3.66
N CYS A 51 -6.11 7.49 2.58
CA CYS A 51 -5.69 7.05 1.26
C CYS A 51 -4.28 7.54 0.95
N ARG A 52 -3.30 6.64 1.07
CA ARG A 52 -1.88 6.97 0.97
C ARG A 52 -1.01 5.77 0.60
N VAL A 53 0.17 6.06 0.09
CA VAL A 53 1.28 5.12 -0.11
C VAL A 53 2.38 5.51 0.87
N ASP A 54 2.73 4.58 1.76
CA ASP A 54 3.85 4.73 2.68
C ASP A 54 5.00 3.86 2.13
N VAL A 55 6.10 4.48 1.71
CA VAL A 55 7.32 3.77 1.25
C VAL A 55 8.33 3.77 2.40
N GLY A 56 8.42 2.65 3.10
CA GLY A 56 9.38 2.40 4.17
C GLY A 56 10.78 2.05 3.65
N LEU A 57 11.65 1.61 4.56
CA LEU A 57 13.00 1.12 4.24
C LEU A 57 12.97 -0.27 3.61
N HIS A 58 11.99 -1.09 4.00
CA HIS A 58 11.91 -2.50 3.58
C HIS A 58 10.57 -2.90 2.96
N GLN A 59 9.55 -2.07 3.11
CA GLN A 59 8.18 -2.38 2.68
C GLN A 59 7.49 -1.17 2.08
N VAL A 60 6.59 -1.45 1.15
CA VAL A 60 5.62 -0.49 0.62
C VAL A 60 4.26 -0.86 1.20
N VAL A 61 3.57 0.12 1.76
CA VAL A 61 2.20 -0.05 2.28
C VAL A 61 1.28 0.87 1.51
N ILE A 62 0.27 0.31 0.86
CA ILE A 62 -0.72 1.05 0.10
C ILE A 62 -2.06 0.92 0.80
N ARG A 63 -2.68 2.06 1.09
CA ARG A 63 -4.01 2.17 1.71
C ARG A 63 -4.88 3.07 0.87
N ALA A 64 -6.08 2.61 0.52
CA ALA A 64 -7.12 3.43 -0.09
C ALA A 64 -8.42 3.24 0.69
N GLY A 65 -8.43 3.74 1.93
CA GLY A 65 -9.55 3.61 2.85
C GLY A 65 -9.88 2.15 3.18
N ARG A 66 -11.17 1.85 3.39
CA ARG A 66 -11.68 0.48 3.60
C ARG A 66 -11.70 -0.35 2.32
N PHE A 67 -11.58 0.28 1.15
CA PHE A 67 -11.73 -0.39 -0.14
C PHE A 67 -10.53 -1.21 -0.53
N PHE A 68 -9.32 -0.76 -0.17
CA PHE A 68 -8.11 -1.45 -0.56
C PHE A 68 -7.00 -1.26 0.47
N ARG A 69 -6.34 -2.37 0.81
CA ARG A 69 -5.11 -2.36 1.60
C ARG A 69 -4.18 -3.46 1.12
N THR A 70 -2.93 -3.13 0.86
CA THR A 70 -1.86 -4.11 0.61
C THR A 70 -0.56 -3.64 1.25
N ALA A 71 0.31 -4.60 1.53
CA ALA A 71 1.67 -4.36 1.93
C ALA A 71 2.54 -5.42 1.23
N PHE A 72 3.68 -5.00 0.70
CA PHE A 72 4.64 -5.89 0.07
C PHE A 72 6.06 -5.40 0.35
N PRO A 73 7.04 -6.32 0.41
CA PRO A 73 8.41 -5.92 0.63
C PRO A 73 8.92 -5.17 -0.61
N LEU A 74 9.76 -4.16 -0.41
CA LEU A 74 10.26 -3.32 -1.48
C LEU A 74 11.00 -4.13 -2.55
N ARG A 75 11.65 -5.24 -2.16
CA ARG A 75 12.32 -6.17 -3.06
C ARG A 75 11.40 -6.86 -4.06
N SER A 76 10.10 -6.92 -3.77
CA SER A 76 9.12 -7.53 -4.68
C SER A 76 8.75 -6.59 -5.82
N VAL A 77 9.16 -5.32 -5.78
CA VAL A 77 8.96 -4.37 -6.88
C VAL A 77 9.91 -4.73 -8.01
N SER A 78 9.35 -5.23 -9.11
CA SER A 78 10.08 -5.57 -10.32
C SER A 78 10.36 -4.32 -11.17
N SER A 79 9.34 -3.49 -11.38
CA SER A 79 9.48 -2.25 -12.14
C SER A 79 8.43 -1.21 -11.74
N VAL A 80 8.77 0.06 -12.01
CA VAL A 80 7.90 1.21 -11.77
C VAL A 80 7.87 2.07 -13.02
N ILE A 81 6.66 2.36 -13.51
CA ILE A 81 6.45 3.11 -14.76
C ILE A 81 5.51 4.28 -14.47
N VAL A 82 5.90 5.48 -14.89
CA VAL A 82 5.01 6.65 -14.90
C VAL A 82 4.28 6.72 -16.23
N LEU A 83 2.96 6.77 -16.19
CA LEU A 83 2.08 6.83 -17.35
C LEU A 83 1.49 8.25 -17.43
N PRO A 84 2.08 9.17 -18.22
CA PRO A 84 1.80 10.61 -18.15
C PRO A 84 0.41 11.02 -18.70
N HIS A 85 -0.17 10.25 -19.62
CA HIS A 85 -1.41 10.64 -20.32
C HIS A 85 -2.48 9.54 -20.33
N HIS A 86 -2.66 8.83 -19.21
CA HIS A 86 -3.62 7.74 -19.16
C HIS A 86 -5.07 8.26 -19.07
N ARG A 87 -5.73 8.43 -20.23
CA ARG A 87 -7.08 9.00 -20.35
C ARG A 87 -8.22 8.08 -19.91
N VAL A 88 -7.98 6.78 -19.73
CA VAL A 88 -9.04 5.82 -19.40
C VAL A 88 -9.50 6.02 -17.95
N PRO A 89 -10.74 6.49 -17.69
CA PRO A 89 -11.35 6.40 -16.38
C PRO A 89 -11.75 4.95 -16.13
N GLY A 90 -11.30 4.35 -15.03
CA GLY A 90 -11.67 2.98 -14.69
C GLY A 90 -10.62 2.29 -13.84
N ALA A 91 -11.08 1.45 -12.91
CA ALA A 91 -10.18 0.47 -12.33
C ALA A 91 -9.87 -0.57 -13.41
N ASP A 92 -8.62 -0.67 -13.86
CA ASP A 92 -8.15 -1.90 -14.51
C ASP A 92 -8.27 -3.00 -13.47
N VAL A 93 -9.30 -3.82 -13.65
CA VAL A 93 -9.52 -5.06 -12.94
C VAL A 93 -9.10 -6.16 -13.91
N GLY A 94 -7.79 -6.28 -14.14
CA GLY A 94 -7.24 -7.51 -14.69
C GLY A 94 -7.19 -8.58 -13.59
N PRO A 95 -7.12 -9.87 -13.93
CA PRO A 95 -7.11 -10.97 -12.95
C PRO A 95 -6.03 -10.80 -11.85
N ASP A 96 -4.92 -10.13 -12.16
CA ASP A 96 -3.82 -9.86 -11.22
C ASP A 96 -3.55 -8.37 -10.97
N GLY A 97 -4.43 -7.49 -11.46
CA GLY A 97 -4.22 -6.04 -11.49
C GLY A 97 -5.21 -5.30 -10.59
N VAL A 98 -4.70 -4.37 -9.78
CA VAL A 98 -5.53 -3.42 -9.04
C VAL A 98 -5.17 -2.01 -9.43
N ARG A 99 -6.18 -1.24 -9.83
CA ARG A 99 -6.04 0.16 -10.16
C ARG A 99 -6.79 1.04 -9.15
N LEU A 100 -6.02 1.77 -8.37
CA LEU A 100 -6.44 2.73 -7.36
C LEU A 100 -6.44 4.12 -7.99
N LEU A 101 -7.44 4.37 -8.83
CA LEU A 101 -7.59 5.68 -9.44
C LEU A 101 -8.04 6.72 -8.43
N GLY A 102 -7.59 7.94 -8.69
CA GLY A 102 -8.38 9.07 -8.28
C GLY A 102 -8.07 10.37 -9.01
N ALA A 103 -7.38 10.41 -10.14
CA ALA A 103 -7.43 11.57 -11.02
C ALA A 103 -7.16 11.19 -12.48
N ARG A 104 -7.66 12.01 -13.43
CA ARG A 104 -7.30 11.94 -14.86
C ARG A 104 -5.91 12.56 -15.09
N THR A 105 -4.90 12.06 -14.38
CA THR A 105 -3.54 12.61 -14.37
C THR A 105 -2.53 11.49 -14.50
N ALA A 106 -1.24 11.84 -14.51
CA ALA A 106 -0.14 10.89 -14.46
C ALA A 106 -0.38 9.79 -13.40
N LEU A 107 -0.18 8.53 -13.83
CA LEU A 107 -0.32 7.35 -12.98
C LEU A 107 1.05 6.73 -12.75
N VAL A 108 1.21 6.09 -11.60
CA VAL A 108 2.35 5.23 -11.31
C VAL A 108 1.87 3.79 -11.34
N GLN A 109 2.46 2.99 -12.21
CA GLN A 109 2.27 1.55 -12.26
C GLN A 109 3.44 0.87 -11.58
N ILE A 110 3.14 0.03 -10.60
CA ILE A 110 4.10 -0.79 -9.86
C ILE A 110 3.84 -2.24 -10.25
N LEU A 111 4.83 -2.89 -10.85
CA LEU A 111 4.81 -4.31 -11.12
C LEU A 111 5.56 -5.07 -10.03
N LEU A 112 4.98 -6.19 -9.61
CA LEU A 112 5.52 -7.04 -8.57
C LEU A 112 5.94 -8.38 -9.15
N GLU A 113 7.16 -8.81 -8.82
CA GLU A 113 7.69 -10.12 -9.21
C GLU A 113 6.85 -11.25 -8.59
N ALA A 114 6.66 -11.17 -7.27
CA ALA A 114 5.78 -12.05 -6.50
C ALA A 114 4.42 -11.38 -6.23
N PRO A 115 3.28 -12.10 -6.33
CA PRO A 115 1.97 -11.55 -6.00
C PRO A 115 1.91 -11.08 -4.54
N ALA A 116 1.46 -9.85 -4.34
CA ALA A 116 1.15 -9.31 -3.01
C ALA A 116 -0.28 -9.62 -2.63
N HIS A 117 -0.49 -10.05 -1.39
CA HIS A 117 -1.85 -10.18 -0.85
C HIS A 117 -2.43 -8.80 -0.52
N ALA A 118 -3.61 -8.54 -1.05
CA ALA A 118 -4.38 -7.35 -0.76
C ALA A 118 -5.75 -7.71 -0.19
N ARG A 119 -6.35 -6.77 0.54
CA ARG A 119 -7.77 -6.81 0.89
C ARG A 119 -8.49 -5.78 0.04
N ARG A 120 -9.47 -6.23 -0.74
CA ARG A 120 -10.37 -5.38 -1.54
C ARG A 120 -11.81 -5.61 -1.11
N LEU A 121 -12.50 -4.58 -0.58
CA LEU A 121 -13.89 -4.70 -0.10
C LEU A 121 -14.12 -5.93 0.81
N GLY A 122 -13.18 -6.19 1.73
CA GLY A 122 -13.22 -7.35 2.63
C GLY A 122 -12.71 -8.67 2.05
N LYS A 123 -12.66 -8.83 0.72
CA LYS A 123 -12.12 -10.03 0.05
C LYS A 123 -10.60 -9.99 -0.06
N ARG A 124 -9.93 -11.12 0.16
CA ARG A 124 -8.48 -11.24 -0.10
C ARG A 124 -8.27 -11.51 -1.59
N ILE A 125 -7.34 -10.79 -2.20
CA ILE A 125 -6.95 -10.95 -3.60
C ILE A 125 -5.42 -10.98 -3.69
N ALA A 126 -4.88 -11.67 -4.69
CA ALA A 126 -3.48 -11.58 -5.07
C ALA A 126 -3.33 -10.48 -6.12
N VAL A 127 -2.29 -9.65 -5.99
CA VAL A 127 -2.05 -8.51 -6.88
C VAL A 127 -0.61 -8.55 -7.33
N ARG A 128 -0.40 -8.59 -8.65
CA ARG A 128 0.93 -8.47 -9.27
C ARG A 128 1.15 -7.09 -9.85
N ARG A 129 0.08 -6.34 -10.12
CA ARG A 129 0.16 -5.00 -10.71
C ARG A 129 -0.67 -4.01 -9.92
N VAL A 130 -0.05 -2.96 -9.40
CA VAL A 130 -0.73 -1.88 -8.71
C VAL A 130 -0.57 -0.58 -9.49
N THR A 131 -1.66 -0.04 -10.01
CA THR A 131 -1.67 1.26 -10.69
C THR A 131 -2.33 2.29 -9.78
N LEU A 132 -1.67 3.41 -9.50
CA LEU A 132 -2.12 4.40 -8.53
C LEU A 132 -1.84 5.83 -9.00
N SER A 133 -2.67 6.77 -8.55
CA SER A 133 -2.48 8.20 -8.80
C SER A 133 -2.04 8.88 -7.51
N VAL A 134 -0.91 9.57 -7.53
CA VAL A 134 -0.31 10.25 -6.37
C VAL A 134 0.00 11.71 -6.71
N ASP A 135 0.16 12.53 -5.67
CA ASP A 135 0.45 13.96 -5.82
C ASP A 135 1.75 14.21 -6.59
N ASP A 136 2.80 13.43 -6.30
CA ASP A 136 4.09 13.48 -6.99
C ASP A 136 4.48 12.09 -7.52
N PRO A 137 4.14 11.78 -8.79
CA PRO A 137 4.43 10.49 -9.39
C PRO A 137 5.91 10.28 -9.69
N SER A 138 6.63 11.36 -10.04
CA SER A 138 8.06 11.31 -10.35
C SER A 138 8.87 11.00 -9.10
N LEU A 139 8.60 11.69 -7.99
CA LEU A 139 9.26 11.41 -6.72
C LEU A 139 8.97 9.99 -6.22
N LEU A 140 7.74 9.49 -6.40
CA LEU A 140 7.41 8.11 -6.02
C LEU A 140 8.24 7.09 -6.84
N MET A 141 8.34 7.29 -8.16
CA MET A 141 9.19 6.46 -9.01
C MET A 141 10.65 6.48 -8.53
N THR A 142 11.20 7.68 -8.33
CA THR A 142 12.59 7.84 -7.86
C THR A 142 12.81 7.13 -6.52
N VAL A 143 11.91 7.26 -5.56
CA VAL A 143 12.05 6.62 -4.24
C VAL A 143 11.98 5.10 -4.34
N LEU A 144 11.07 4.55 -5.13
CA LEU A 144 10.93 3.10 -5.31
C LEU A 144 12.15 2.51 -6.04
N SER A 145 12.60 3.15 -7.12
CA SER A 145 13.78 2.70 -7.88
C SER A 145 15.06 2.80 -7.04
N ASN A 146 15.34 3.95 -6.41
CA ASN A 146 16.58 4.14 -5.65
C ASN A 146 16.69 3.23 -4.42
N ARG A 147 15.59 3.01 -3.69
CA ARG A 147 15.60 2.12 -2.52
C ARG A 147 15.62 0.64 -2.92
N GLY A 148 15.12 0.29 -4.11
CA GLY A 148 15.32 -1.03 -4.71
C GLY A 148 16.78 -1.30 -5.07
N HIS A 149 17.43 -0.36 -5.76
CA HIS A 149 18.81 -0.51 -6.25
C HIS A 149 19.89 -0.41 -5.16
N ARG A 150 19.74 0.47 -4.15
CA ARG A 150 20.71 0.58 -3.04
C ARG A 150 20.91 -0.73 -2.28
N ARG A 151 19.97 -1.66 -2.37
CA ARG A 151 20.09 -2.99 -1.75
C ARG A 151 20.79 -4.01 -2.65
N ALA A 152 20.69 -3.88 -3.96
CA ALA A 152 21.45 -4.71 -4.90
C ALA A 152 22.96 -4.42 -4.80
N GLY A 153 23.34 -3.14 -4.73
CA GLY A 153 24.75 -2.73 -4.62
C GLY A 153 25.40 -3.11 -3.28
N ARG A 154 24.68 -3.06 -2.15
CA ARG A 154 25.25 -3.38 -0.84
C ARG A 154 25.48 -4.87 -0.60
N ARG A 155 24.91 -5.74 -1.44
CA ARG A 155 25.12 -7.20 -1.40
C ARG A 155 26.32 -7.66 -2.25
N ALA A 156 26.88 -6.76 -3.07
CA ALA A 156 27.99 -7.06 -3.97
C ALA A 156 29.39 -6.87 -3.34
N ILE A 157 29.49 -6.36 -2.11
CA ILE A 157 30.78 -5.95 -1.49
C ILE A 157 31.26 -6.95 -0.42
N THR A 158 30.58 -8.08 -0.23
CA THR A 158 31.12 -9.21 0.55
C THR A 158 31.58 -10.29 -0.42
N ARG A 159 32.80 -10.15 -0.92
CA ARG A 159 33.61 -11.24 -1.46
C ARG A 159 35.01 -11.11 -0.90
#